data_AF-Q74H31-F1
#
_entry.id   AF-Q74H31-F1
#
_cell.length_a   1.000
_cell.length_b   1.000
_cell.length_c   1.000
_cell.angle_alpha   90.00
_cell.angle_beta   90.00
_cell.angle_gamma   90.00
#
_symmetry.space_group_name_H-M   'P 1'
#
loop_
_entity.id
_entity.type
_entity.pdbx_description
1 polymer ?
#
loop_
_entity_poly.entity_id
_entity_poly.type
_entity_poly.pdbx_seq_one_letter_code
_entity_poly.pdbx_strand_id
1 'polypeptide(L)'
;MDNTPFVRQPLDKRCVGWTIFNDLETTIDIQALAASLIPAAAGNTDPFWNGAARDVFTGILSSLWRDNYRSNRGIWNSLTAPIEEIAEMIHGVAGGEATVTTAGTRMVSW
;
A
#
# COMPACT_ATOMS: atom_id res chain seq x y z
N MET A 1 -17.36 15.55 26.71
CA MET A 1 -16.79 14.51 25.84
C MET A 1 -17.95 13.58 25.54
N ASP A 2 -18.39 13.51 24.29
CA ASP A 2 -19.38 12.51 23.91
C ASP A 2 -18.70 11.14 24.10
N ASN A 3 -19.39 10.22 24.77
CA ASN A 3 -18.85 8.92 25.17
C ASN A 3 -19.39 7.82 24.25
N THR A 4 -19.71 8.17 23.00
CA THR A 4 -20.26 7.23 22.02
C THR A 4 -19.09 6.35 21.55
N PRO A 5 -19.17 5.02 21.74
CA PRO A 5 -18.09 4.15 21.30
C PRO A 5 -17.89 4.30 19.80
N PHE A 6 -16.63 4.49 19.42
CA PHE A 6 -16.24 4.68 18.04
C PHE A 6 -16.25 3.32 17.31
N VAL A 7 -17.19 3.16 16.38
CA VAL A 7 -17.38 1.90 15.65
C VAL A 7 -16.61 1.96 14.33
N ARG A 8 -15.58 1.11 14.18
CA ARG A 8 -14.85 0.87 12.91
C ARG A 8 -15.23 -0.49 12.32
N GLN A 9 -16.52 -0.72 12.09
CA GLN A 9 -17.03 -1.96 11.51
C GLN A 9 -17.77 -1.64 10.21
N PRO A 10 -17.24 -2.01 9.02
CA PRO A 10 -17.81 -1.59 7.73
C PRO A 10 -19.28 -1.94 7.50
N LEU A 11 -19.80 -2.95 8.21
CA LEU A 11 -21.19 -3.41 8.10
C LEU A 11 -22.14 -2.80 9.14
N ASP A 12 -21.63 -1.97 10.06
CA ASP A 12 -22.45 -1.26 11.05
C ASP A 12 -22.82 0.13 10.52
N LYS A 13 -24.11 0.49 10.60
CA LYS A 13 -24.63 1.80 10.16
C LYS A 13 -24.04 2.98 10.94
N ARG A 14 -23.49 2.73 12.13
CA ARG A 14 -22.84 3.73 12.98
C ARG A 14 -21.35 3.89 12.65
N CYS A 15 -20.85 3.13 11.68
CA CYS A 15 -19.45 3.18 11.29
C CYS A 15 -19.10 4.58 10.78
N VAL A 16 -18.07 5.15 11.37
CA VAL A 16 -17.48 6.36 10.82
C VAL A 16 -16.78 6.05 9.50
N GLY A 17 -16.79 7.00 8.57
CA GLY A 17 -15.98 6.90 7.37
C GLY A 17 -14.50 6.83 7.74
N TRP A 18 -13.81 5.79 7.28
CA TRP A 18 -12.38 5.63 7.47
C TRP A 18 -11.72 5.29 6.14
N THR A 19 -10.58 5.92 5.89
CA THR A 19 -9.60 5.50 4.90
C THR A 19 -8.27 5.28 5.60
N ILE A 20 -7.41 4.46 5.01
CA ILE A 20 -6.05 4.20 5.48
C ILE A 20 -5.30 5.52 5.80
N PHE A 21 -5.53 6.56 5.01
CA PHE A 21 -4.89 7.86 5.19
C PHE A 21 -5.26 8.60 6.47
N ASN A 22 -6.33 8.20 7.18
CA ASN A 22 -6.66 8.78 8.48
C ASN A 22 -5.66 8.41 9.58
N ASP A 23 -4.91 7.32 9.39
CA ASP A 23 -3.96 6.80 10.37
C ASP A 23 -2.50 7.14 10.00
N LEU A 24 -2.30 7.97 8.96
CA LEU A 24 -0.99 8.38 8.47
C LEU A 24 -0.74 9.85 8.81
N GLU A 25 0.41 10.17 9.41
CA GLU A 25 0.84 11.54 9.67
C GLU A 25 1.93 11.98 8.68
N THR A 26 2.77 11.04 8.27
CA THR A 26 3.93 11.25 7.42
C THR A 26 4.03 10.19 6.33
N THR A 27 4.90 10.41 5.34
CA THR A 27 5.17 9.43 4.27
C THR A 27 5.88 8.18 4.78
N ILE A 28 6.55 8.23 5.94
CA ILE A 28 7.24 7.08 6.55
C ILE A 28 6.21 6.07 7.08
N ASP A 29 5.08 6.57 7.59
CA ASP A 29 3.99 5.74 8.13
C ASP A 29 3.39 4.81 7.07
N ILE A 30 3.48 5.19 5.78
CA ILE A 30 2.98 4.39 4.65
C ILE A 30 3.66 3.03 4.63
N GLN A 31 4.98 2.96 4.83
CA GLN A 31 5.72 1.71 4.82
C GLN A 31 5.33 0.81 6.00
N ALA A 32 5.22 1.40 7.20
CA ALA A 32 4.81 0.68 8.40
C ALA A 32 3.39 0.12 8.26
N LEU A 33 2.47 0.91 7.69
CA LEU A 33 1.10 0.52 7.46
C LEU A 33 0.99 -0.56 6.38
N ALA A 34 1.75 -0.45 5.28
CA ALA A 34 1.79 -1.49 4.25
C ALA A 34 2.32 -2.82 4.81
N ALA A 35 3.31 -2.79 5.71
CA ALA A 35 3.82 -3.97 6.39
C ALA A 35 2.80 -4.61 7.35
N SER A 36 1.94 -3.81 7.97
CA SER A 36 0.84 -4.29 8.81
C SER A 36 -0.26 -4.98 7.98
N LEU A 37 -0.62 -4.42 6.83
CA LEU A 37 -1.67 -4.95 5.96
C LEU A 37 -1.23 -6.16 5.13
N ILE A 38 0.03 -6.19 4.70
CA ILE A 38 0.63 -7.29 3.94
C ILE A 38 1.77 -7.86 4.78
N PRO A 39 1.50 -8.84 5.67
CA PRO A 39 2.52 -9.40 6.54
C PRO A 39 3.56 -10.21 5.75
N ALA A 40 4.70 -10.51 6.39
CA ALA A 40 5.69 -11.40 5.79
C ALA A 40 5.11 -12.80 5.54
N ALA A 41 5.65 -13.50 4.54
CA ALA A 41 5.26 -14.87 4.25
C ALA A 41 5.39 -15.75 5.51
N ALA A 42 4.36 -16.54 5.80
CA ALA A 42 4.40 -17.53 6.87
C ALA A 42 4.88 -18.89 6.33
N GLY A 43 5.66 -19.60 7.15
CA GLY A 43 6.15 -20.96 6.84
C GLY A 43 7.10 -21.00 5.64
N ASN A 44 6.95 -22.01 4.79
CA ASN A 44 7.80 -22.25 3.61
C ASN A 44 7.27 -21.60 2.32
N THR A 45 6.43 -20.57 2.42
CA THR A 45 5.91 -19.85 1.25
C THR A 45 6.95 -18.87 0.72
N ASP A 46 7.05 -18.72 -0.59
CA ASP A 46 8.01 -17.81 -1.22
C ASP A 46 7.78 -16.36 -0.73
N PRO A 47 8.77 -15.72 -0.06
CA PRO A 47 8.64 -14.36 0.44
C PRO A 47 8.52 -13.32 -0.67
N PHE A 48 8.91 -13.65 -1.90
CA PHE A 48 8.87 -12.75 -3.05
C PHE A 48 7.48 -12.13 -3.26
N TRP A 49 6.42 -12.93 -3.23
CA TRP A 49 5.07 -12.45 -3.55
C TRP A 49 4.54 -11.43 -2.54
N ASN A 50 4.81 -11.64 -1.25
CA ASN A 50 4.40 -10.70 -0.20
C ASN A 50 5.25 -9.43 -0.24
N GLY A 51 6.55 -9.56 -0.51
CA GLY A 51 7.45 -8.41 -0.69
C GLY A 51 7.03 -7.56 -1.89
N ALA A 52 6.90 -8.16 -3.06
CA ALA A 52 6.50 -7.48 -4.29
C ALA A 52 5.13 -6.80 -4.16
N ALA A 53 4.14 -7.47 -3.57
CA ALA A 53 2.83 -6.88 -3.31
C ALA A 53 2.92 -5.67 -2.36
N ARG A 54 3.73 -5.76 -1.31
CA ARG A 54 3.95 -4.66 -0.36
C ARG A 54 4.61 -3.46 -1.02
N ASP A 55 5.59 -3.69 -1.89
CA ASP A 55 6.30 -2.62 -2.58
C ASP A 55 5.39 -1.88 -3.56
N VAL A 56 4.61 -2.61 -4.36
CA VAL A 56 3.60 -2.01 -5.28
C VAL A 56 2.55 -1.24 -4.48
N PHE A 57 2.04 -1.81 -3.39
CA PHE A 57 1.04 -1.16 -2.55
C PHE A 57 1.58 0.12 -1.91
N THR A 58 2.82 0.09 -1.40
CA THR A 58 3.51 1.27 -0.86
C THR A 58 3.68 2.37 -1.92
N GLY A 59 4.06 1.99 -3.15
CA GLY A 59 4.18 2.90 -4.28
C GLY A 59 2.86 3.60 -4.60
N ILE A 60 1.77 2.84 -4.69
CA ILE A 60 0.42 3.36 -4.96
C ILE A 60 -0.01 4.34 -3.86
N LEU A 61 0.09 3.95 -2.58
CA LEU A 61 -0.30 4.81 -1.45
C LEU A 61 0.52 6.10 -1.41
N SER A 62 1.80 6.03 -1.74
CA SER A 62 2.68 7.20 -1.77
C SER A 62 2.36 8.14 -2.94
N SER A 63 2.02 7.62 -4.12
CA SER A 63 1.54 8.46 -5.23
C SER A 63 0.22 9.14 -4.87
N LEU A 64 -0.75 8.40 -4.32
CA LEU A 64 -2.02 8.96 -3.87
C LEU A 64 -1.84 10.00 -2.75
N TRP A 65 -0.88 9.80 -1.86
CA TRP A 65 -0.53 10.76 -0.80
C TRP A 65 0.02 12.06 -1.38
N ARG A 66 0.95 11.96 -2.34
CA ARG A 66 1.57 13.09 -3.05
C ARG A 66 0.54 13.88 -3.85
N ASP A 67 -0.33 13.17 -4.56
CA ASP A 67 -1.32 13.78 -5.47
C ASP A 67 -2.62 14.21 -4.74
N ASN A 68 -2.63 14.07 -3.40
CA ASN A 68 -3.75 14.40 -2.51
C ASN A 68 -5.06 13.63 -2.81
N TYR A 69 -4.97 12.46 -3.44
CA TYR A 69 -6.10 11.57 -3.75
C TYR A 69 -6.34 10.54 -2.63
N ARG A 70 -6.58 11.03 -1.41
CA ARG A 70 -6.59 10.22 -0.18
C ARG A 70 -7.96 9.60 0.14
N SER A 71 -8.49 8.75 -0.75
CA SER A 71 -9.80 8.11 -0.56
C SER A 71 -9.77 6.60 -0.82
N ASN A 72 -10.70 5.84 -0.22
CA ASN A 72 -10.86 4.41 -0.50
C ASN A 72 -11.14 4.14 -1.98
N ARG A 73 -11.85 5.04 -2.66
CA ARG A 73 -12.09 4.96 -4.10
C ARG A 73 -10.80 5.14 -4.89
N GLY A 74 -9.95 6.09 -4.49
CA GLY A 74 -8.63 6.30 -5.10
C GLY A 74 -7.77 5.03 -4.98
N ILE A 75 -7.69 4.47 -3.77
CA ILE A 75 -6.97 3.22 -3.51
C ILE A 75 -7.50 2.09 -4.41
N TRP A 76 -8.83 1.88 -4.43
CA TRP A 76 -9.45 0.84 -5.23
C TRP A 76 -9.14 1.01 -6.72
N ASN A 77 -9.38 2.19 -7.26
CA ASN A 77 -9.16 2.47 -8.68
C ASN A 77 -7.70 2.22 -9.07
N SER A 78 -6.74 2.68 -8.25
CA SER A 78 -5.31 2.44 -8.50
C SER A 78 -4.93 0.96 -8.43
N LEU A 79 -5.47 0.20 -7.48
CA LEU A 79 -5.16 -1.23 -7.35
C LEU A 79 -5.77 -2.09 -8.47
N THR A 80 -6.88 -1.65 -9.06
CA THR A 80 -7.57 -2.36 -10.13
C THR A 80 -7.26 -1.84 -11.53
N ALA A 81 -6.38 -0.85 -11.62
CA ALA A 81 -5.97 -0.28 -12.90
C ALA A 81 -5.15 -1.31 -13.74
N PRO A 82 -5.07 -1.13 -15.06
CA PRO A 82 -4.14 -1.87 -15.90
C PRO A 82 -2.70 -1.79 -15.38
N ILE A 83 -1.92 -2.85 -15.60
CA ILE A 83 -0.59 -2.97 -15.03
C ILE A 83 0.37 -1.86 -15.51
N GLU A 84 0.18 -1.39 -16.73
CA GLU A 84 0.94 -0.29 -17.31
C GLU A 84 0.67 1.03 -16.57
N GLU A 85 -0.60 1.31 -16.25
CA GLU A 85 -0.99 2.51 -15.49
C GLU A 85 -0.47 2.44 -14.04
N ILE A 86 -0.50 1.27 -13.41
CA ILE A 86 0.08 1.05 -12.09
C ILE A 86 1.59 1.33 -12.14
N ALA A 87 2.29 0.79 -13.15
CA ALA A 87 3.71 0.98 -13.32
C ALA A 87 4.08 2.46 -13.53
N GLU A 88 3.34 3.19 -14.35
CA GLU A 88 3.53 4.64 -14.54
C GLU A 88 3.27 5.42 -13.25
N MET A 89 2.21 5.08 -12.51
CA MET A 89 1.83 5.76 -11.27
C MET A 89 2.91 5.66 -10.19
N ILE A 90 3.55 4.49 -10.07
CA ILE A 90 4.61 4.26 -9.07
C ILE A 90 6.00 4.67 -9.57
N HIS A 91 6.14 5.01 -10.86
CA HIS A 91 7.40 5.44 -11.46
C HIS A 91 7.84 6.80 -10.87
N GLY A 92 8.92 6.80 -10.09
CA GLY A 92 9.46 8.02 -9.44
C GLY A 92 8.98 8.27 -8.00
N VAL A 93 8.27 7.32 -7.38
CA VAL A 93 8.05 7.32 -5.93
C VAL A 93 9.29 6.71 -5.27
N ALA A 94 10.00 7.47 -4.43
CA ALA A 94 11.10 6.93 -3.63
C ALA A 94 10.57 5.84 -2.67
N GLY A 95 10.95 4.58 -2.95
CA GLY A 95 10.34 3.37 -2.41
C GLY A 95 9.95 2.35 -3.49
N GLY A 96 9.62 2.82 -4.70
CA GLY A 96 9.41 1.99 -5.90
C GLY A 96 10.72 1.57 -6.59
N GLU A 97 11.86 2.21 -6.29
CA GLU A 97 13.16 1.82 -6.85
C GLU A 97 13.57 0.39 -6.46
N ALA A 98 13.02 -0.15 -5.36
CA ALA A 98 13.21 -1.53 -4.96
C ALA A 98 12.45 -2.54 -5.86
N THR A 99 11.35 -2.15 -6.51
CA THR A 99 10.59 -3.05 -7.40
C THR A 99 11.30 -3.26 -8.73
N VAL A 100 11.94 -2.23 -9.27
CA VAL A 100 12.71 -2.31 -10.52
C VAL A 100 14.05 -3.04 -10.30
N THR A 101 14.68 -2.88 -9.13
CA THR A 101 16.02 -3.43 -8.88
C THR A 101 15.98 -4.90 -8.40
N THR A 102 14.96 -5.29 -7.64
CA THR A 102 14.89 -6.65 -7.04
C THR A 102 14.42 -7.71 -8.05
N ALA A 103 13.62 -7.34 -9.05
CA ALA A 103 13.25 -8.24 -10.14
C ALA A 103 14.38 -8.47 -11.17
N GLY A 104 15.43 -7.62 -11.17
CA GLY A 104 16.51 -7.65 -12.16
C GLY A 104 17.85 -8.25 -11.71
N THR A 105 18.10 -8.49 -10.42
CA THR A 105 19.47 -8.76 -9.91
C THR A 105 19.71 -10.19 -9.41
N ARG A 106 19.11 -11.19 -10.05
CA ARG A 106 19.62 -12.57 -9.98
C ARG A 106 19.73 -13.17 -11.38
N MET A 107 20.63 -12.61 -12.18
CA MET A 107 21.23 -13.35 -13.29
C MET A 107 22.74 -13.49 -13.06
N VAL A 108 23.09 -14.71 -12.69
CA VAL A 108 24.35 -15.44 -12.91
C VAL A 108 25.69 -14.73 -12.70
N SER A 109 26.45 -15.25 -11.73
CA SER A 109 27.91 -15.31 -11.75
C SER A 109 28.30 -16.72 -11.32
N TRP A 110 29.16 -17.35 -12.11
CA TRP A 110 29.63 -18.74 -12.08
C TRP A 110 30.03 -19.28 -10.71
#